data_AF-A0A6G8S8E4-F1
#
_entry.id   AF-A0A6G8S8E4-F1
#
_cell.length_a   1.000
_cell.length_b   1.000
_cell.length_c   1.000
_cell.angle_alpha   90.00
_cell.angle_beta   90.00
_cell.angle_gamma   90.00
#
_symmetry.space_group_name_H-M   'P 1'
#
loop_
_entity.id
_entity.type
_entity.pdbx_description
1 polymer ?
#
loop_
_entity_poly.entity_id
_entity_poly.type
_entity_poly.pdbx_seq_one_letter_code
_entity_poly.pdbx_strand_id
1 'polypeptide(L)' 'MAEIPNEGVIDANHAVFGYPNLYVVDGSAIPVNVGVNPSLTITALAERFSAKFSQPLE' A
#
# COMPACT_ATOMS: atom_id res chain seq x y z
N MET A 1 -2.13 -6.89 1.33
CA MET A 1 -1.67 -6.96 -0.08
C MET A 1 -1.77 -8.39 -0.56
N ALA A 2 -2.11 -8.62 -1.83
CA ALA A 2 -2.20 -9.94 -2.43
C ALA A 2 -1.76 -9.92 -3.90
N GLU A 3 -1.55 -11.09 -4.51
CA GLU A 3 -1.27 -11.21 -5.94
C GLU A 3 -2.55 -11.17 -6.79
N ILE A 4 -3.67 -11.65 -6.24
CA ILE A 4 -4.97 -11.72 -6.93
C ILE A 4 -6.11 -11.11 -6.11
N PRO A 5 -7.18 -10.60 -6.75
CA PRO A 5 -8.29 -9.94 -6.05
C PRO A 5 -9.08 -10.83 -5.08
N ASN A 6 -9.04 -12.15 -5.26
CA ASN A 6 -9.74 -13.09 -4.38
C ASN A 6 -9.04 -13.27 -3.01
N GLU A 7 -7.81 -12.80 -2.87
CA GLU A 7 -6.97 -12.98 -1.67
C GLU A 7 -6.66 -11.66 -0.98
N GLY A 8 -7.10 -10.52 -1.52
CA GLY A 8 -6.88 -9.21 -0.92
C GLY A 8 -7.46 -8.06 -1.73
N VAL A 9 -7.44 -6.86 -1.14
CA VAL A 9 -8.03 -5.64 -1.72
C VAL A 9 -7.05 -4.89 -2.63
N ILE A 10 -5.76 -4.94 -2.30
CA ILE A 10 -4.69 -4.22 -3.01
C ILE A 10 -3.54 -5.13 -3.41
N ASP A 11 -2.84 -4.73 -4.47
CA ASP A 11 -1.59 -5.36 -4.90
C ASP A 11 -0.37 -4.84 -4.11
N ALA A 12 0.83 -5.32 -4.45
CA ALA A 12 2.11 -4.89 -3.83
C ALA A 12 2.54 -3.46 -4.20
N ASN A 13 1.82 -2.80 -5.11
CA ASN A 13 1.99 -1.41 -5.52
C ASN A 13 0.94 -0.49 -4.90
N HIS A 14 0.18 -0.98 -3.91
CA HIS A 14 -0.88 -0.25 -3.22
C HIS A 14 -2.13 0.01 -4.07
N ALA A 15 -2.21 -0.52 -5.30
CA ALA A 15 -3.34 -0.29 -6.20
C ALA A 15 -4.52 -1.17 -5.80
N VAL A 16 -5.73 -0.60 -5.79
CA VAL A 16 -6.96 -1.34 -5.54
C VAL A 16 -7.37 -2.13 -6.77
N PHE A 17 -7.61 -3.42 -6.63
CA PHE A 17 -8.03 -4.27 -7.74
C PHE A 17 -9.36 -3.79 -8.33
N GLY A 18 -9.40 -3.59 -9.66
CA GLY A 18 -10.61 -3.16 -10.38
C GLY A 18 -10.92 -1.66 -10.32
N TYR A 19 -10.12 -0.86 -9.60
CA TYR A 19 -10.31 0.58 -9.50
C TYR A 19 -9.06 1.33 -9.99
N PRO A 20 -9.05 1.78 -11.27
CA PRO A 20 -7.94 2.54 -11.81
C PRO A 20 -7.67 3.80 -10.99
N ASN A 21 -6.39 4.08 -10.73
CA ASN A 21 -5.92 5.25 -9.99
C ASN A 21 -6.42 5.38 -8.54
N LEU A 22 -6.93 4.30 -7.93
CA LEU A 22 -7.26 4.24 -6.51
C LEU A 22 -6.21 3.44 -5.74
N TYR A 23 -5.71 4.01 -4.64
CA TYR A 23 -4.63 3.42 -3.85
C TYR A 23 -4.94 3.44 -2.35
N VAL A 24 -4.36 2.48 -1.61
CA VAL A 24 -4.45 2.42 -0.14
C VAL A 24 -3.05 2.44 0.47
N VAL A 25 -2.78 3.46 1.28
CA VAL A 25 -1.45 3.74 1.85
C VAL A 25 -1.57 4.00 3.35
N ASP A 26 -1.96 2.97 4.10
CA ASP A 26 -2.15 3.01 5.54
C ASP A 26 -1.84 1.65 6.19
N GLY A 27 -2.22 1.46 7.46
CA GLY A 27 -2.03 0.21 8.19
C GLY A 27 -2.77 -1.00 7.64
N SER A 28 -3.88 -0.81 6.89
CA SER A 28 -4.62 -1.92 6.29
C SER A 28 -3.84 -2.63 5.17
N ALA A 29 -2.79 -1.97 4.64
CA ALA A 29 -1.92 -2.56 3.64
C ALA A 29 -1.02 -3.68 4.20
N ILE A 30 -0.84 -3.73 5.53
CA ILE A 30 -0.01 -4.73 6.21
C ILE A 30 -0.80 -6.06 6.33
N PRO A 31 -0.39 -7.14 5.65
CA PRO A 31 -1.19 -8.36 5.54
C PRO A 31 -1.26 -9.19 6.83
N VAL A 32 -0.30 -8.99 7.74
CA VAL A 32 -0.17 -9.76 8.98
C VAL A 32 0.23 -8.85 10.14
N ASN A 33 -0.16 -9.23 11.36
CA ASN A 33 0.26 -8.49 12.55
C ASN A 33 1.78 -8.57 12.73
N VAL A 34 2.42 -7.42 12.95
CA VAL A 34 3.88 -7.28 13.09
C VAL A 34 4.36 -7.67 14.51
N GLY A 35 3.46 -7.84 15.48
CA GLY A 35 3.78 -8.21 16.86
C GLY A 35 4.31 -7.06 17.73
N VAL A 36 4.49 -5.87 17.14
CA VAL A 36 4.93 -4.62 17.77
C VAL A 36 4.16 -3.44 17.18
N ASN A 37 4.42 -2.22 17.66
CA ASN A 37 3.81 -1.02 17.11
C ASN A 37 4.13 -0.89 15.59
N PRO A 38 3.11 -0.83 14.70
CA PRO A 38 3.30 -0.81 13.26
C PRO A 38 3.67 0.57 12.68
N SER A 39 3.78 1.64 13.49
CA SER A 39 3.98 3.01 12.99
C SER A 39 5.11 3.13 11.96
N LEU A 40 6.30 2.60 12.25
CA LEU A 40 7.43 2.70 11.32
C LEU A 40 7.26 1.83 10.06
N THR A 41 6.55 0.70 10.17
CA THR A 41 6.20 -0.12 9.00
C THR A 41 5.24 0.63 8.09
N ILE A 42 4.25 1.33 8.66
CA ILE A 42 3.32 2.16 7.91
C ILE A 42 4.08 3.31 7.22
N THR A 43 4.95 4.02 7.95
CA THR A 43 5.78 5.09 7.38
C THR A 43 6.63 4.59 6.23
N ALA A 44 7.35 3.46 6.41
CA ALA A 44 8.21 2.91 5.36
C ALA A 44 7.43 2.52 4.09
N LEU A 45 6.24 1.94 4.23
CA LEU A 45 5.38 1.61 3.10
C LEU A 45 4.85 2.87 2.39
N ALA A 46 4.46 3.89 3.16
CA ALA A 46 4.00 5.16 2.62
C ALA A 46 5.10 5.92 1.86
N GLU A 47 6.32 5.92 2.38
CA GLU A 47 7.49 6.49 1.70
C GLU A 47 7.83 5.73 0.42
N ARG A 48 7.82 4.39 0.47
CA ARG A 48 8.02 3.54 -0.71
C ARG A 48 6.98 3.82 -1.80
N PHE A 49 5.72 4.01 -1.45
CA PHE A 49 4.67 4.39 -2.39
C PHE A 49 4.94 5.78 -2.98
N SER A 50 5.18 6.77 -2.12
CA SER A 50 5.42 8.17 -2.52
C SER A 50 6.60 8.31 -3.48
N ALA A 51 7.69 7.55 -3.27
CA ALA A 51 8.85 7.55 -4.16
C ALA A 51 8.55 7.04 -5.59
N LYS A 52 7.50 6.24 -5.76
CA LYS A 52 7.01 5.79 -7.08
C LYS A 52 5.94 6.72 -7.66
N PHE A 53 5.24 7.45 -6.80
CA PHE A 53 4.07 8.26 -7.15
C PHE A 53 4.38 9.74 -7.37
N SER A 54 5.63 10.18 -7.19
CA SER A 54 6.05 11.53 -7.50
C SER A 54 5.92 11.79 -9.00
N GLN A 55 4.78 12.36 -9.41
CA GLN A 55 4.69 13.16 -10.62
C GLN A 55 5.58 14.41 -10.42
N PRO A 56 6.21 14.95 -11.47
CA PRO A 56 6.74 16.31 -11.40
C PRO A 56 5.62 17.25 -10.97
N LEU A 57 5.89 18.13 -10.00
CA LEU A 57 5.00 19.25 -9.72
C LEU A 57 5.06 20.17 -10.95
N GLU A 58 4.00 20.19 -11.76
CA GLU A 58 3.78 21.27 -12.76
C GLU A 58 3.38 22.57 -12.06
#